data_AF-A0A7J2H633-F1
#
_entry.id   AF-A0A7J2H633-F1
#
_cell.length_a   1.000
_cell.length_b   1.000
_cell.length_c   1.000
_cell.angle_alpha   90.00
_cell.angle_beta   90.00
_cell.angle_gamma   90.00
#
_symmetry.space_group_name_H-M   'P 1'
#
loop_
_entity.id
_entity.type
_entity.pdbx_description
1 polymer ?
#
loop_
_entity_poly.entity_id
_entity_poly.type
_entity_poly.pdbx_seq_one_letter_code
_entity_poly.pdbx_strand_id
1 'polypeptide(L)'
;MEGLEILKARARLYPLNLAMLIAAILLGALTPAPHDLLEETYTRYKELIASLGLEKSPFDVAVYRVFVHNLYAASTMYVPILGIGFALYAAYVTGLAVQALAVMEAKSLWVIMASLLLVPSTWIEVLAYSIAVTESMFLGRAIMKRGRRGEFTISLAMLILVASLLLLSASIELMIARLAPRG
;
A
#
# COMPACT_ATOMS: atom_id res chain seq x y z
N MET A 1 -27.47 -13.64 9.88
CA MET A 1 -27.88 -12.68 8.82
C MET A 1 -27.29 -11.28 9.06
N GLU A 2 -27.26 -10.76 10.29
CA GLU A 2 -26.69 -9.43 10.60
C GLU A 2 -25.20 -9.28 10.21
N GLY A 3 -24.33 -10.25 10.51
CA GLY A 3 -22.91 -10.19 10.14
C GLY A 3 -22.63 -10.16 8.63
N LEU A 4 -23.46 -10.84 7.82
CA LEU A 4 -23.30 -10.86 6.36
C LEU A 4 -23.60 -9.48 5.76
N GLU A 5 -24.62 -8.79 6.26
CA GLU A 5 -24.96 -7.43 5.79
C GLU A 5 -23.87 -6.42 6.17
N ILE A 6 -23.28 -6.58 7.36
CA ILE A 6 -22.13 -5.78 7.81
C ILE A 6 -20.90 -5.97 6.89
N LEU A 7 -20.63 -7.21 6.47
CA LEU A 7 -19.56 -7.53 5.51
C LEU A 7 -19.85 -6.99 4.11
N LYS A 8 -21.09 -7.12 3.63
CA LYS A 8 -21.51 -6.53 2.34
C LYS A 8 -21.34 -5.01 2.31
N ALA A 9 -21.67 -4.34 3.41
CA ALA A 9 -21.51 -2.89 3.52
C ALA A 9 -20.03 -2.47 3.39
N ARG A 10 -19.10 -3.23 3.99
CA ARG A 10 -17.65 -3.02 3.82
C ARG A 10 -17.19 -3.28 2.39
N ALA A 11 -17.58 -4.42 1.83
CA ALA A 11 -17.18 -4.84 0.50
C ALA A 11 -17.56 -3.84 -0.61
N ARG A 12 -18.67 -3.10 -0.42
CA ARG A 12 -19.08 -2.02 -1.35
C ARG A 12 -18.09 -0.84 -1.38
N LEU A 13 -17.30 -0.62 -0.33
CA LEU A 13 -16.34 0.48 -0.26
C LEU A 13 -14.97 0.11 -0.83
N TYR A 14 -14.64 -1.19 -0.94
CA TYR A 14 -13.32 -1.62 -1.42
C TYR A 14 -12.99 -1.10 -2.83
N PRO A 15 -13.89 -1.22 -3.84
CA PRO A 15 -13.58 -0.70 -5.18
C PRO A 15 -13.40 0.82 -5.20
N LEU A 16 -14.18 1.54 -4.40
CA LEU A 16 -14.08 2.99 -4.29
C LEU A 16 -12.73 3.39 -3.68
N ASN A 17 -12.35 2.79 -2.54
CA ASN A 17 -11.07 3.06 -1.88
C ASN A 17 -9.89 2.67 -2.76
N LEU A 18 -9.96 1.53 -3.44
CA LEU A 18 -8.95 1.10 -4.41
C LEU A 18 -8.79 2.13 -5.53
N ALA A 19 -9.89 2.57 -6.15
CA ALA A 19 -9.84 3.59 -7.20
C ALA A 19 -9.25 4.92 -6.71
N MET A 20 -9.58 5.34 -5.49
CA MET A 20 -9.01 6.53 -4.87
C MET A 20 -7.50 6.41 -4.65
N LEU A 21 -7.01 5.24 -4.20
CA LEU A 21 -5.58 5.01 -4.00
C LEU A 21 -4.82 4.99 -5.33
N ILE A 22 -5.37 4.35 -6.36
CA ILE A 22 -4.80 4.40 -7.72
C ILE A 22 -4.75 5.84 -8.23
N ALA A 23 -5.83 6.60 -8.05
CA ALA A 23 -5.84 8.02 -8.42
C ALA A 23 -4.77 8.82 -7.68
N ALA A 24 -4.56 8.57 -6.39
CA ALA A 24 -3.51 9.22 -5.62
C ALA A 24 -2.09 8.88 -6.11
N ILE A 25 -1.82 7.61 -6.47
CA ILE A 25 -0.56 7.20 -7.11
C ILE A 25 -0.35 7.95 -8.43
N LEU A 26 -1.37 7.99 -9.28
CA LEU A 26 -1.29 8.70 -10.56
C LEU A 26 -1.06 10.20 -10.37
N LEU A 27 -1.75 10.82 -9.40
CA LEU A 27 -1.52 12.23 -9.06
C LEU A 27 -0.09 12.46 -8.59
N GLY A 28 0.44 11.62 -7.69
CA GLY A 28 1.83 11.74 -7.23
C GLY A 28 2.85 11.66 -8.36
N ALA A 29 2.61 10.81 -9.35
CA ALA A 29 3.54 10.62 -10.46
C ALA A 29 3.44 11.67 -11.57
N LEU A 30 2.24 12.26 -11.76
CA LEU A 30 1.96 13.19 -12.86
C LEU A 30 2.00 14.66 -12.43
N THR A 31 1.98 14.94 -11.12
CA THR A 31 2.06 16.32 -10.62
C THR A 31 3.47 16.88 -10.87
N PRO A 32 3.61 18.08 -11.47
CA PRO A 32 4.91 18.73 -11.57
C PRO A 32 5.51 18.96 -10.19
N ALA A 33 6.69 18.39 -9.94
CA ALA A 33 7.38 18.50 -8.67
C ALA A 33 8.72 19.23 -8.85
N PRO A 34 9.14 20.07 -7.88
CA PRO A 34 10.47 20.65 -7.84
C PRO A 34 11.57 19.59 -7.88
N HIS A 35 12.69 19.89 -8.54
CA HIS A 35 13.79 18.93 -8.73
C HIS A 35 14.43 18.49 -7.39
N ASP A 36 14.57 19.42 -6.46
CA ASP A 36 15.06 19.16 -5.09
C ASP A 36 14.18 18.16 -4.34
N LEU A 37 12.84 18.29 -4.45
CA LEU A 37 11.92 17.32 -3.86
C LEU A 37 12.05 15.92 -4.49
N LEU A 38 12.26 15.85 -5.82
CA LEU A 38 12.46 14.57 -6.51
C LEU A 38 13.79 13.93 -6.13
N GLU A 39 14.84 14.70 -5.96
CA GLU A 39 16.15 14.23 -5.52
C GLU A 39 16.10 13.70 -4.09
N GLU A 40 15.42 14.41 -3.19
CA GLU A 40 15.17 13.95 -1.81
C GLU A 40 14.35 12.66 -1.81
N THR A 41 13.28 12.59 -2.61
CA THR A 41 12.42 11.40 -2.71
C THR A 41 13.19 10.20 -3.25
N TYR A 42 14.02 10.39 -4.28
CA TYR A 42 14.89 9.36 -4.83
C TYR A 42 15.90 8.86 -3.80
N THR A 43 16.51 9.78 -3.05
CA THR A 43 17.47 9.45 -1.99
C THR A 43 16.82 8.60 -0.91
N ARG A 44 15.65 9.03 -0.40
CA ARG A 44 14.86 8.26 0.57
C ARG A 44 14.47 6.87 0.06
N TYR A 45 14.09 6.78 -1.22
CA TYR A 45 13.80 5.50 -1.86
C TYR A 45 15.03 4.58 -1.86
N LYS A 46 16.20 5.08 -2.26
CA LYS A 46 17.45 4.31 -2.27
C LYS A 46 17.89 3.89 -0.87
N GLU A 47 17.76 4.77 0.11
CA GLU A 47 18.02 4.49 1.52
C GLU A 47 17.09 3.40 2.06
N LEU A 48 15.79 3.47 1.73
CA LEU A 48 14.81 2.45 2.10
C LEU A 48 15.21 1.09 1.54
N ILE A 49 15.44 0.98 0.23
CA ILE A 49 15.83 -0.28 -0.42
C ILE A 49 17.15 -0.82 0.18
N ALA A 50 18.13 0.06 0.44
CA ALA A 50 19.38 -0.33 1.07
C ALA A 50 19.17 -0.85 2.51
N SER A 51 18.35 -0.16 3.32
CA SER A 51 18.04 -0.54 4.70
C SER A 51 17.30 -1.87 4.81
N LEU A 52 16.49 -2.21 3.79
CA LEU A 52 15.80 -3.49 3.70
C LEU A 52 16.76 -4.64 3.34
N GLY A 53 17.91 -4.37 2.72
CA GLY A 53 18.93 -5.38 2.42
C GLY A 53 18.42 -6.56 1.60
N LEU A 54 17.45 -6.32 0.70
CA LEU A 54 16.66 -7.37 0.03
C LEU A 54 17.48 -8.30 -0.86
N GLU A 55 18.54 -7.77 -1.49
CA GLU A 55 19.39 -8.51 -2.42
C GLU A 55 20.28 -9.55 -1.72
N LYS A 56 20.78 -9.21 -0.52
CA LYS A 56 21.75 -10.04 0.23
C LYS A 56 21.07 -11.01 1.21
N SER A 57 19.81 -10.77 1.53
CA SER A 57 19.07 -11.56 2.51
C SER A 57 18.55 -12.87 1.89
N PRO A 58 18.38 -13.95 2.69
CA PRO A 58 17.55 -15.09 2.30
C PRO A 58 16.15 -14.65 1.84
N PHE A 59 15.51 -15.44 0.98
CA PHE A 59 14.24 -15.07 0.35
C PHE A 59 13.14 -14.78 1.37
N ASP A 60 12.96 -15.69 2.32
CA ASP A 60 12.01 -15.58 3.43
C ASP A 60 12.26 -14.34 4.30
N VAL A 61 13.54 -14.03 4.58
CA VAL A 61 13.92 -12.83 5.33
C VAL A 61 13.59 -11.55 4.55
N ALA A 62 13.86 -11.53 3.24
CA ALA A 62 13.51 -10.39 2.38
C ALA A 62 11.98 -10.20 2.33
N VAL A 63 11.22 -11.30 2.17
CA VAL A 63 9.74 -11.27 2.18
C VAL A 63 9.23 -10.72 3.49
N TYR A 64 9.74 -11.20 4.62
CA TYR A 64 9.35 -10.71 5.93
C TYR A 64 9.61 -9.21 6.10
N ARG A 65 10.73 -8.69 5.59
CA ARG A 65 11.06 -7.25 5.68
C ARG A 65 10.10 -6.38 4.86
N VAL A 66 9.80 -6.77 3.61
CA VAL A 66 8.80 -6.07 2.78
C VAL A 66 7.42 -6.14 3.42
N PHE A 67 7.02 -7.33 3.89
CA PHE A 67 5.76 -7.54 4.59
C PHE A 67 5.62 -6.64 5.83
N VAL A 68 6.63 -6.59 6.71
CA VAL A 68 6.58 -5.76 7.92
C VAL A 68 6.53 -4.28 7.58
N HIS A 69 7.26 -3.84 6.55
CA HIS A 69 7.19 -2.45 6.08
C HIS A 69 5.77 -2.09 5.62
N ASN A 70 5.15 -2.94 4.80
CA ASN A 70 3.81 -2.66 4.26
C ASN A 70 2.74 -2.82 5.34
N LEU A 71 2.93 -3.73 6.30
CA LEU A 71 2.04 -3.90 7.46
C LEU A 71 2.10 -2.70 8.39
N TYR A 72 3.29 -2.11 8.59
CA TYR A 72 3.44 -0.87 9.35
C TYR A 72 2.65 0.27 8.68
N ALA A 73 2.80 0.44 7.36
CA ALA A 73 2.03 1.40 6.59
C ALA A 73 0.51 1.15 6.72
N ALA A 74 0.04 -0.09 6.48
CA ALA A 74 -1.36 -0.45 6.63
C ALA A 74 -1.91 -0.19 8.04
N SER A 75 -1.10 -0.40 9.08
CA SER A 75 -1.51 -0.17 10.46
C SER A 75 -1.83 1.31 10.73
N THR A 76 -1.11 2.24 10.10
CA THR A 76 -1.47 3.67 10.16
C THR A 76 -2.79 3.97 9.46
N MET A 77 -3.14 3.20 8.42
CA MET A 77 -4.41 3.32 7.70
C MET A 77 -5.61 2.75 8.48
N TYR A 78 -5.36 1.99 9.55
CA TYR A 78 -6.39 1.54 10.50
C TYR A 78 -6.76 2.59 11.55
N VAL A 79 -6.00 3.70 11.66
CA VAL A 79 -6.30 4.77 12.61
C VAL A 79 -7.71 5.30 12.33
N PRO A 80 -8.65 5.23 13.29
CA PRO A 80 -10.05 5.57 13.05
C PRO A 80 -10.22 6.98 12.48
N ILE A 81 -11.02 7.12 11.42
CA ILE A 81 -11.30 8.38 10.68
C ILE A 81 -10.10 8.92 9.89
N LEU A 82 -8.90 8.93 10.47
CA LEU A 82 -7.69 9.50 9.87
C LEU A 82 -7.02 8.59 8.85
N GLY A 83 -7.37 7.30 8.84
CA GLY A 83 -6.73 6.28 8.01
C GLY A 83 -6.76 6.58 6.51
N ILE A 84 -7.83 7.21 6.02
CA ILE A 84 -7.92 7.65 4.62
C ILE A 84 -6.85 8.70 4.28
N GLY A 85 -6.54 9.62 5.19
CA GLY A 85 -5.51 10.64 4.99
C GLY A 85 -4.12 10.02 4.87
N PHE A 86 -3.79 9.09 5.77
CA PHE A 86 -2.53 8.34 5.71
C PHE A 86 -2.42 7.50 4.43
N ALA A 87 -3.51 6.86 4.01
CA ALA A 87 -3.51 6.04 2.81
C ALA A 87 -3.33 6.86 1.53
N LEU A 88 -4.04 7.98 1.41
CA LEU A 88 -3.89 8.90 0.27
C LEU A 88 -2.50 9.52 0.22
N TYR A 89 -1.96 9.91 1.39
CA TYR A 89 -0.59 10.43 1.47
C TYR A 89 0.45 9.36 1.05
N ALA A 90 0.34 8.14 1.59
CA ALA A 90 1.25 7.06 1.22
C ALA A 90 1.18 6.74 -0.28
N ALA A 91 -0.03 6.64 -0.84
CA ALA A 91 -0.25 6.41 -2.27
C ALA A 91 0.33 7.54 -3.14
N TYR A 92 0.14 8.80 -2.74
CA TYR A 92 0.74 9.94 -3.42
C TYR A 92 2.27 9.89 -3.39
N VAL A 93 2.87 9.58 -2.24
CA VAL A 93 4.33 9.46 -2.10
C VAL A 93 4.88 8.31 -2.96
N THR A 94 4.15 7.19 -3.09
CA THR A 94 4.51 6.12 -4.03
C THR A 94 4.53 6.63 -5.48
N GLY A 95 3.54 7.43 -5.87
CA GLY A 95 3.53 8.10 -7.18
C GLY A 95 4.72 9.04 -7.36
N LEU A 96 5.04 9.84 -6.35
CA LEU A 96 6.18 10.75 -6.38
C LEU A 96 7.51 9.99 -6.51
N ALA A 97 7.63 8.83 -5.86
CA ALA A 97 8.79 7.95 -6.01
C ALA A 97 8.93 7.41 -7.45
N VAL A 98 7.82 7.08 -8.12
CA VAL A 98 7.82 6.72 -9.55
C VAL A 98 8.34 7.86 -10.42
N GLN A 99 7.89 9.09 -10.16
CA GLN A 99 8.38 10.27 -10.87
C GLN A 99 9.87 10.53 -10.62
N ALA A 100 10.29 10.45 -9.35
CA ALA A 100 11.68 10.63 -8.96
C ALA A 100 12.60 9.60 -9.64
N LEU A 101 12.20 8.33 -9.68
CA LEU A 101 12.92 7.27 -10.39
C LEU A 101 13.05 7.59 -11.89
N ALA A 102 11.97 8.04 -12.53
CA ALA A 102 12.00 8.39 -13.95
C ALA A 102 12.99 9.52 -14.25
N VAL A 103 12.97 10.59 -13.45
CA VAL A 103 13.86 11.75 -13.63
C VAL A 103 15.31 11.40 -13.33
N MET A 104 15.58 10.77 -12.17
CA MET A 104 16.95 10.53 -11.70
C MET A 104 17.66 9.42 -12.48
N GLU A 105 16.92 8.43 -12.97
CA GLU A 105 17.49 7.36 -13.80
C GLU A 105 17.43 7.65 -15.31
N ALA A 106 16.99 8.85 -15.70
CA ALA A 106 16.77 9.25 -17.10
C ALA A 106 15.93 8.22 -17.89
N LYS A 107 14.88 7.68 -17.24
CA LYS A 107 13.96 6.70 -17.82
C LYS A 107 12.60 7.32 -18.13
N SER A 108 11.89 6.72 -19.06
CA SER A 108 10.50 7.12 -19.35
C SER A 108 9.61 6.88 -18.13
N LEU A 109 8.87 7.92 -17.71
CA LEU A 109 7.88 7.84 -16.64
C LEU A 109 6.88 6.70 -16.86
N TRP A 110 6.42 6.53 -18.10
CA TRP A 110 5.46 5.50 -18.47
C TRP A 110 6.01 4.08 -18.29
N VAL A 111 7.32 3.89 -18.49
CA VAL A 111 7.96 2.59 -18.29
C VAL A 111 8.03 2.25 -16.81
N ILE A 112 8.44 3.20 -15.95
CA ILE A 112 8.48 2.99 -14.50
C ILE A 112 7.06 2.78 -13.95
N MET A 113 6.10 3.61 -14.39
CA MET A 113 4.69 3.47 -14.00
C MET A 113 4.10 2.13 -14.42
N ALA A 114 4.36 1.68 -15.64
CA ALA A 114 3.91 0.36 -16.11
C ALA A 114 4.56 -0.76 -15.29
N SER A 115 5.84 -0.63 -14.94
CA SER A 115 6.53 -1.62 -14.08
C SER A 115 5.94 -1.71 -12.67
N LEU A 116 5.29 -0.65 -12.17
CA LEU A 116 4.52 -0.69 -10.93
C LEU A 116 3.14 -1.31 -11.16
N LEU A 117 2.35 -0.75 -12.08
CA LEU A 117 0.93 -1.09 -12.21
C LEU A 117 0.66 -2.44 -12.89
N LEU A 118 1.61 -3.00 -13.63
CA LEU A 118 1.44 -4.32 -14.25
C LEU A 118 1.83 -5.48 -13.31
N VAL A 119 2.46 -5.18 -12.18
CA VAL A 119 2.89 -6.22 -11.24
C VAL A 119 1.69 -6.65 -10.38
N PRO A 120 1.39 -7.97 -10.29
CA PRO A 120 0.25 -8.46 -9.51
C PRO A 120 0.32 -8.10 -8.01
N SER A 121 1.52 -8.01 -7.42
CA SER A 121 1.70 -7.64 -6.02
C SER A 121 1.12 -6.25 -5.72
N THR A 122 1.30 -5.28 -6.62
CA THR A 122 0.75 -3.92 -6.47
C THR A 122 -0.76 -3.92 -6.29
N TRP A 123 -1.50 -4.72 -7.07
CA TRP A 123 -2.96 -4.79 -6.93
C TRP A 123 -3.40 -5.46 -5.63
N ILE A 124 -2.66 -6.47 -5.17
CA ILE A 124 -2.92 -7.15 -3.89
C ILE A 124 -2.67 -6.19 -2.72
N GLU A 125 -1.59 -5.42 -2.78
CA GLU A 125 -1.27 -4.40 -1.77
C GLU A 125 -2.31 -3.29 -1.73
N VAL A 126 -2.65 -2.69 -2.88
CA VAL A 126 -3.65 -1.62 -2.94
C VAL A 126 -5.01 -2.13 -2.47
N LEU A 127 -5.37 -3.39 -2.76
CA LEU A 127 -6.57 -4.03 -2.21
C LEU A 127 -6.51 -4.13 -0.69
N ALA A 128 -5.37 -4.57 -0.14
CA ALA A 128 -5.17 -4.67 1.31
C ALA A 128 -5.30 -3.29 1.99
N TYR A 129 -4.73 -2.24 1.40
CA TYR A 129 -4.87 -0.86 1.88
C TYR A 129 -6.30 -0.35 1.76
N SER A 130 -7.03 -0.71 0.70
CA SER A 130 -8.46 -0.38 0.55
C SER A 130 -9.31 -0.98 1.68
N ILE A 131 -9.00 -2.22 2.10
CA ILE A 131 -9.67 -2.88 3.24
C ILE A 131 -9.31 -2.13 4.53
N ALA A 132 -8.03 -1.80 4.74
CA ALA A 132 -7.59 -1.05 5.92
C ALA A 132 -8.28 0.31 6.08
N VAL A 133 -8.36 1.09 4.99
CA VAL A 133 -9.09 2.37 4.95
C VAL A 133 -10.57 2.19 5.26
N THR A 134 -11.17 1.12 4.74
CA THR A 134 -12.57 0.78 5.05
C THR A 134 -12.75 0.54 6.54
N GLU A 135 -11.90 -0.27 7.15
CA GLU A 135 -11.99 -0.54 8.59
C GLU A 135 -11.74 0.71 9.44
N SER A 136 -10.89 1.65 9.02
CA SER A 136 -10.75 2.95 9.70
C SER A 136 -12.08 3.71 9.79
N MET A 137 -12.90 3.68 8.74
CA MET A 137 -14.23 4.32 8.75
C MET A 137 -15.21 3.58 9.67
N PHE A 138 -15.23 2.26 9.62
CA PHE A 138 -16.13 1.44 10.46
C PHE A 138 -15.74 1.48 11.94
N LEU A 139 -14.46 1.41 12.27
CA LEU A 139 -13.94 1.60 13.63
C LEU A 139 -14.24 3.01 14.14
N GLY A 140 -14.04 4.05 13.32
CA GLY A 140 -14.40 5.43 13.67
C GLY A 140 -15.88 5.57 14.01
N ARG A 141 -16.75 5.02 13.16
CA ARG A 141 -18.20 4.98 13.40
C ARG A 141 -18.55 4.20 14.66
N ALA A 142 -17.92 3.05 14.90
CA ALA A 142 -18.15 2.23 16.08
C ALA A 142 -17.77 2.99 17.36
N ILE A 143 -16.62 3.69 17.37
CA ILE A 143 -16.19 4.52 18.51
C ILE A 143 -17.20 5.65 18.77
N MET A 144 -17.59 6.40 17.74
CA MET A 144 -18.54 7.52 17.87
C MET A 144 -19.91 7.08 18.39
N LYS A 145 -20.39 5.91 17.95
CA LYS A 145 -21.71 5.37 18.33
C LYS A 145 -21.68 4.53 19.61
N ARG A 146 -20.57 4.54 20.39
CA ARG A 146 -20.35 3.67 21.57
C ARG A 146 -20.63 2.20 21.26
N GLY A 147 -19.92 1.70 20.27
CA GLY A 147 -20.26 0.55 19.43
C GLY A 147 -20.48 -0.80 20.11
N ARG A 148 -20.94 -1.74 19.29
CA ARG A 148 -21.25 -3.13 19.64
C ARG A 148 -19.99 -4.00 19.47
N ARG A 149 -19.76 -4.96 20.38
CA ARG A 149 -18.60 -5.89 20.40
C ARG A 149 -18.30 -6.55 19.03
N GLY A 150 -19.32 -6.79 18.19
CA GLY A 150 -19.16 -7.43 16.88
C GLY A 150 -18.36 -6.64 15.83
N GLU A 151 -18.37 -5.31 15.86
CA GLU A 151 -17.61 -4.49 14.90
C GLU A 151 -16.09 -4.66 15.09
N PHE A 152 -15.64 -4.77 16.34
CA PHE A 152 -14.23 -5.00 16.67
C PHE A 152 -13.76 -6.39 16.24
N THR A 153 -14.60 -7.42 16.40
CA THR A 153 -14.28 -8.78 15.94
C THR A 153 -14.12 -8.85 14.42
N ILE A 154 -15.01 -8.19 13.67
CA ILE A 154 -14.90 -8.12 12.21
C ILE A 154 -13.65 -7.34 11.80
N SER A 155 -13.38 -6.20 12.46
CA SER A 155 -12.19 -5.38 12.17
C SER A 155 -10.89 -6.16 12.40
N LEU A 156 -10.83 -6.99 13.45
CA LEU A 156 -9.70 -7.87 13.72
C LEU A 156 -9.55 -8.96 12.65
N ALA A 157 -10.65 -9.57 12.22
CA ALA A 157 -10.62 -10.54 11.12
C ALA A 157 -10.13 -9.90 9.81
N MET A 158 -10.53 -8.66 9.54
CA MET A 158 -10.06 -7.90 8.38
C MET A 158 -8.58 -7.54 8.50
N LEU A 159 -8.07 -7.24 9.69
CA LEU A 159 -6.64 -6.99 9.91
C LEU A 159 -5.81 -8.25 9.57
N ILE A 160 -6.29 -9.43 9.95
CA ILE A 160 -5.66 -10.72 9.60
C ILE A 160 -5.68 -10.94 8.08
N LEU A 161 -6.80 -10.61 7.42
CA LEU A 161 -6.91 -10.66 5.96
C LEU A 161 -5.91 -9.71 5.30
N VAL A 162 -5.83 -8.45 5.76
CA VAL A 162 -4.88 -7.46 5.27
C VAL A 162 -3.45 -7.95 5.42
N ALA A 163 -3.07 -8.44 6.61
CA ALA A 163 -1.73 -9.00 6.82
C ALA A 163 -1.43 -10.18 5.88
N SER A 164 -2.41 -11.05 5.64
CA SER A 164 -2.27 -12.20 4.74
C SER A 164 -2.09 -11.76 3.28
N LEU A 165 -2.84 -10.76 2.83
CA LEU A 165 -2.70 -10.16 1.49
C LEU A 165 -1.34 -9.49 1.32
N LEU A 166 -0.87 -8.74 2.33
CA LEU A 166 0.44 -8.09 2.28
C LEU A 166 1.59 -9.09 2.25
N LEU A 167 1.48 -10.21 2.99
CA LEU A 167 2.47 -11.27 2.94
C LEU A 167 2.51 -11.94 1.55
N LEU A 168 1.34 -12.18 0.95
CA LEU A 168 1.24 -12.70 -0.42
C LEU A 168 1.83 -11.71 -1.43
N SER A 169 1.52 -10.42 -1.30
CA SER A 169 2.07 -9.34 -2.13
C SER A 169 3.59 -9.34 -2.09
N ALA A 170 4.19 -9.28 -0.90
CA ALA A 170 5.64 -9.29 -0.70
C ALA A 170 6.31 -10.54 -1.28
N SER A 171 5.66 -11.70 -1.16
CA SER A 171 6.15 -12.96 -1.73
C SER A 171 6.20 -12.91 -3.25
N ILE A 172 5.15 -12.41 -3.89
CA ILE A 172 5.06 -12.28 -5.35
C ILE A 172 6.07 -11.24 -5.86
N GLU A 173 6.16 -10.08 -5.21
CA GLU A 173 7.08 -9.01 -5.58
C GLU A 173 8.53 -9.50 -5.61
N LEU A 174 8.99 -10.14 -4.53
CA LEU A 174 10.37 -10.62 -4.46
C LEU A 174 10.63 -11.83 -5.34
N MET A 175 9.62 -12.68 -5.57
CA MET A 175 9.76 -13.77 -6.53
C MET A 175 10.01 -13.22 -7.94
N ILE A 176 9.22 -12.24 -8.37
CA ILE A 176 9.41 -11.57 -9.67
C ILE A 176 10.77 -10.85 -9.71
N ALA A 177 11.11 -10.08 -8.68
CA ALA A 177 12.35 -9.32 -8.64
C ALA A 177 13.62 -10.19 -8.72
N ARG A 178 13.59 -11.41 -8.14
CA ARG A 178 14.73 -12.35 -8.20
C ARG A 178 14.80 -13.16 -9.49
N LEU A 179 13.66 -13.37 -10.15
CA LEU A 179 13.57 -14.08 -11.43
C LEU A 179 13.82 -13.16 -12.64
N ALA A 180 13.67 -11.85 -12.45
CA ALA A 180 13.98 -10.87 -13.49
C ALA A 180 15.45 -10.99 -13.93
N PRO A 181 15.73 -11.04 -15.25
CA PRO A 181 17.10 -11.12 -15.74
C PRO A 181 17.89 -9.92 -15.26
N ARG A 182 19.02 -10.17 -14.59
CA ARG A 182 20.00 -9.12 -14.26
C ARG A 182 20.86 -8.89 -15.50
N GLY A 183 20.42 -7.96 -16.35
CA GLY A 183 21.21 -7.42 -17.46
C GLY A 183 22.30 -6.48 -16.97
#